data_AF-A0A5D6XLM8-F1
#
_entry.id   AF-A0A5D6XLM8-F1
#
_cell.length_a   1.000
_cell.length_b   1.000
_cell.length_c   1.000
_cell.angle_alpha   90.00
_cell.angle_beta   90.00
_cell.angle_gamma   90.00
#
_symmetry.space_group_name_H-M   'P 1'
#
loop_
_entity.id
_entity.type
_entity.pdbx_description
1 polymer ?
#
loop_
_entity_poly.entity_id
_entity_poly.type
_entity_poly.pdbx_seq_one_letter_code
_entity_poly.pdbx_strand_id
1 'polypeptide(L)'
;GEKVWCPDPRNVWQLGTVMEDDGEKLHVALPENDNAEQLFAVADVHPFDPSHALDLDNISEMDNLHQAPLLDLLRRRYLEDRIYTYTGDILISINPYKNIPMLYNFPELDSIGKLDNPVPHVYSTAHGAYHALQKGGNGGTVR
;
A
#
# COMPACT_ATOMS: atom_id res chain seq x y z
N GLY A 1 17.46 4.19 17.49
CA GLY A 1 16.60 5.36 17.29
C GLY A 1 15.24 4.92 16.82
N GLU A 2 14.25 5.81 16.92
CA GLU A 2 12.95 5.62 16.29
C GLU A 2 13.08 5.70 14.77
N LYS A 3 12.24 4.96 14.04
CA LYS A 3 12.23 5.00 12.58
C LYS A 3 11.28 6.10 12.10
N VAL A 4 11.68 6.78 11.04
CA VAL A 4 10.87 7.84 10.41
C VAL A 4 10.96 7.76 8.91
N TRP A 5 9.88 8.18 8.24
CA TRP A 5 9.85 8.42 6.81
C TRP A 5 10.39 9.82 6.52
N CYS A 6 11.39 9.89 5.65
CA CYS A 6 12.03 11.13 5.20
C CYS A 6 11.85 11.30 3.70
N PRO A 7 11.72 12.54 3.20
CA PRO A 7 11.67 12.80 1.77
C PRO A 7 12.99 12.42 1.09
N ASP A 8 12.91 11.83 -0.10
CA ASP A 8 14.06 11.47 -0.92
C ASP A 8 13.86 11.90 -2.38
N PRO A 9 14.84 12.56 -3.02
CA PRO A 9 14.68 13.04 -4.40
C PRO A 9 14.59 11.92 -5.45
N ARG A 10 15.00 10.69 -5.15
CA ARG A 10 14.99 9.56 -6.09
C ARG A 10 13.79 8.64 -5.85
N ASN A 11 13.53 8.33 -4.59
CA ASN A 11 12.52 7.36 -4.15
C ASN A 11 11.23 8.02 -3.62
N VAL A 12 11.13 9.35 -3.65
CA VAL A 12 10.08 10.18 -3.01
C VAL A 12 10.13 10.11 -1.48
N TRP A 13 10.21 8.90 -0.92
CA TRP A 13 10.34 8.64 0.51
C TRP A 13 11.37 7.54 0.79
N GLN A 14 12.01 7.62 1.94
CA GLN A 14 12.91 6.58 2.45
C GLN A 14 12.79 6.46 3.97
N LEU A 15 13.17 5.30 4.51
CA LEU A 15 13.23 5.08 5.96
C LEU A 15 14.58 5.52 6.50
N GLY A 16 14.53 6.33 7.55
CA GLY A 16 15.69 6.74 8.34
C GLY A 16 15.53 6.38 9.81
N THR A 17 16.65 6.43 10.54
CA THR A 17 16.66 6.26 12.00
C THR A 17 17.03 7.57 12.66
N VAL A 18 16.18 8.07 13.57
CA VAL A 18 16.45 9.29 14.33
C VAL A 18 17.64 9.04 15.27
N MET A 19 18.62 9.92 15.21
CA MET A 19 19.82 9.93 16.04
C MET A 19 19.72 11.00 17.13
N GLU A 20 19.37 12.23 16.75
CA GLU A 20 19.17 13.37 17.65
C GLU A 20 17.95 14.20 17.25
N ASP A 21 17.34 14.85 18.23
CA ASP A 21 16.18 15.73 18.09
C ASP A 21 16.49 17.10 18.71
N ASP A 22 16.53 18.14 17.88
CA ASP A 22 16.78 19.53 18.26
C ASP A 22 15.47 20.34 18.40
N GLY A 23 14.31 19.68 18.39
CA GLY A 23 12.97 20.27 18.52
C GLY A 23 12.41 20.91 17.25
N GLU A 24 13.25 21.50 16.40
CA GLU A 24 12.86 21.99 15.06
C GLU A 24 13.32 21.06 13.93
N LYS A 25 14.45 20.38 14.14
CA LYS A 25 15.09 19.52 13.15
C LYS A 25 15.50 18.19 13.77
N LEU A 26 15.42 17.15 12.97
CA LEU A 26 15.85 15.80 13.32
C LEU A 26 17.14 15.47 12.57
N HIS A 27 18.12 14.95 13.31
CA HIS A 27 19.27 14.27 12.74
C HIS A 27 18.87 12.83 12.46
N VAL A 28 18.79 12.47 11.18
CA VAL A 28 18.35 11.15 10.75
C VAL A 28 19.47 10.46 9.98
N ALA A 29 19.84 9.26 10.44
CA ALA A 29 20.77 8.39 9.73
C ALA A 29 20.03 7.63 8.62
N LEU A 30 20.53 7.75 7.39
CA LEU A 30 19.93 7.13 6.21
C LEU A 30 20.73 5.89 5.76
N PRO A 31 20.10 4.72 5.65
CA PRO A 31 20.81 3.49 5.29
C PRO A 31 21.34 3.50 3.84
N GLU A 32 20.71 4.24 2.91
CA GLU A 32 21.17 4.31 1.52
C GLU A 32 22.44 5.16 1.31
N ASN A 33 22.77 6.05 2.26
CA ASN A 33 23.93 6.95 2.19
C ASN A 33 25.03 6.58 3.21
N ASP A 34 25.33 5.29 3.39
CA ASP A 34 26.36 4.81 4.32
C ASP A 34 26.14 5.28 5.77
N ASN A 35 24.87 5.34 6.20
CA ASN A 35 24.44 5.91 7.48
C ASN A 35 24.85 7.38 7.69
N ALA A 36 25.06 8.14 6.62
CA ALA A 36 25.25 9.58 6.73
C ALA A 36 24.04 10.22 7.43
N GLU A 37 24.34 11.09 8.38
CA GLU A 37 23.34 11.89 9.07
C GLU A 37 22.88 13.03 8.16
N GLN A 38 21.57 13.14 8.00
CA GLN A 38 20.94 14.26 7.31
C GLN A 38 19.96 14.95 8.24
N LEU A 39 19.87 16.27 8.06
CA LEU A 39 18.98 17.14 8.81
C LEU A 39 17.67 17.31 8.06
N PHE A 40 16.57 16.92 8.70
CA PHE A 40 15.21 17.14 8.20
C PHE A 40 14.42 18.02 9.15
N ALA A 41 13.53 18.85 8.63
CA ALA A 41 12.57 19.56 9.49
C ALA A 41 11.56 18.55 10.06
N VAL A 42 11.18 18.70 11.33
CA VAL A 42 10.19 17.82 11.98
C VAL A 42 8.87 17.77 11.20
N ALA A 43 8.51 18.88 10.53
CA ALA A 43 7.29 18.98 9.72
C ALA A 43 7.31 18.17 8.41
N ASP A 44 8.50 17.84 7.90
CA ASP A 44 8.68 17.13 6.62
C ASP A 44 8.88 15.62 6.81
N VAL A 45 8.98 15.15 8.05
CA VAL A 45 9.09 13.73 8.37
C VAL A 45 7.78 13.18 8.90
N HIS A 46 7.61 11.87 8.75
CA HIS A 46 6.48 11.16 9.33
C HIS A 46 6.94 9.99 10.19
N PRO A 47 6.24 9.67 11.28
CA PRO A 47 6.59 8.52 12.11
C PRO A 47 6.39 7.22 11.35
N PHE A 48 7.28 6.26 11.58
CA PHE A 48 7.09 4.89 11.13
C PHE A 48 6.20 4.12 12.10
N ASP A 49 5.24 3.38 11.57
CA ASP A 49 4.43 2.43 12.33
C ASP A 49 4.79 0.99 11.93
N PRO A 50 4.78 0.01 12.86
CA PRO A 50 5.05 -1.39 12.52
C PRO A 50 4.15 -1.96 11.40
N SER A 51 2.91 -1.48 11.26
CA SER A 51 2.00 -1.87 10.18
C SER A 51 2.53 -1.52 8.79
N HIS A 52 3.40 -0.51 8.66
CA HIS A 52 4.00 -0.09 7.39
C HIS A 52 4.91 -1.16 6.77
N ALA A 53 5.45 -2.07 7.59
CA ALA A 53 6.29 -3.18 7.14
C ALA A 53 5.48 -4.43 6.75
N LEU A 54 4.18 -4.47 7.08
CA LEU A 54 3.33 -5.60 6.73
C LEU A 54 3.01 -5.60 5.23
N ASP A 55 2.76 -6.77 4.69
CA ASP A 55 2.16 -6.93 3.35
C ASP A 55 0.65 -7.02 3.52
N LEU A 56 -0.02 -5.88 3.29
CA LEU A 56 -1.45 -5.74 3.45
C LEU A 56 -2.13 -5.79 2.07
N ASP A 57 -3.15 -6.64 1.97
CA ASP A 57 -4.01 -6.69 0.78
C ASP A 57 -5.01 -5.53 0.74
N ASN A 58 -5.32 -4.94 1.90
CA ASN A 58 -6.12 -3.74 2.04
C ASN A 58 -5.35 -2.66 2.81
N ILE A 59 -5.05 -1.56 2.12
CA ILE A 59 -4.33 -0.41 2.67
C ILE A 59 -5.08 0.25 3.83
N SER A 60 -6.42 0.14 3.90
CA SER A 60 -7.17 0.76 5.00
C SER A 60 -6.92 0.10 6.35
N GLU A 61 -6.29 -1.07 6.39
CA GLU A 61 -5.86 -1.77 7.60
C GLU A 61 -4.51 -1.25 8.13
N MET A 62 -3.85 -0.35 7.40
CA MET A 62 -2.59 0.25 7.78
C MET A 62 -2.80 1.43 8.74
N ASP A 63 -2.07 1.43 9.85
CA ASP A 63 -2.08 2.52 10.81
C ASP A 63 -1.22 3.69 10.32
N ASN A 64 -1.58 4.91 10.74
CA ASN A 64 -0.90 6.15 10.33
C ASN A 64 -0.72 6.23 8.80
N LEU A 65 -1.82 6.03 8.05
CA LEU A 65 -1.77 6.02 6.60
C LEU A 65 -1.44 7.41 6.04
N HIS A 66 -0.31 7.51 5.34
CA HIS A 66 0.08 8.66 4.53
C HIS A 66 0.80 8.19 3.26
N GLN A 67 1.30 9.12 2.45
CA GLN A 67 1.85 8.80 1.12
C GLN A 67 3.08 7.88 1.16
N ALA A 68 3.91 7.96 2.20
CA ALA A 68 5.16 7.18 2.27
C ALA A 68 4.92 5.67 2.41
N PRO A 69 4.21 5.17 3.44
CA PRO A 69 4.00 3.73 3.60
C PRO A 69 3.07 3.16 2.52
N LEU A 70 2.16 3.98 1.97
CA LEU A 70 1.36 3.62 0.80
C LEU A 70 2.25 3.31 -0.42
N LEU A 71 3.16 4.24 -0.77
CA LEU A 71 4.04 4.06 -1.92
C LEU A 71 5.00 2.90 -1.72
N ASP A 72 5.53 2.72 -0.51
CA ASP A 72 6.41 1.60 -0.20
C ASP A 72 5.68 0.26 -0.32
N LEU A 73 4.47 0.13 0.23
CA LEU A 73 3.67 -1.10 0.11
C LEU A 73 3.38 -1.42 -1.37
N LEU A 74 2.91 -0.43 -2.14
CA LEU A 74 2.63 -0.63 -3.57
C LEU A 74 3.89 -1.02 -4.36
N ARG A 75 5.03 -0.42 -4.03
CA ARG A 75 6.33 -0.76 -4.64
C ARG A 75 6.74 -2.20 -4.31
N ARG A 76 6.68 -2.60 -3.03
CA ARG A 76 7.01 -3.97 -2.60
C ARG A 76 6.13 -5.01 -3.30
N ARG A 77 4.81 -4.77 -3.31
CA ARG A 77 3.85 -5.65 -3.96
C ARG A 77 4.07 -5.74 -5.47
N TYR A 78 4.39 -4.62 -6.13
CA TYR A 78 4.73 -4.61 -7.55
C TYR A 78 5.96 -5.47 -7.87
N LEU A 79 7.01 -5.40 -7.03
CA LEU A 79 8.22 -6.21 -7.19
C LEU A 79 7.95 -7.71 -7.01
N GLU A 80 6.91 -8.07 -6.27
CA GLU A 80 6.44 -9.45 -6.06
C GLU A 80 5.34 -9.88 -7.03
N ASP A 81 5.10 -9.16 -8.12
CA ASP A 81 4.05 -9.44 -9.11
C ASP A 81 2.62 -9.39 -8.56
N ARG A 82 2.40 -8.67 -7.45
CA ARG A 82 1.09 -8.40 -6.86
C ARG A 82 0.61 -7.01 -7.29
N ILE A 83 -0.14 -6.96 -8.38
CA ILE A 83 -0.53 -5.70 -9.03
C ILE A 83 -1.85 -5.10 -8.55
N TYR A 84 -2.57 -5.81 -7.70
CA TYR A 84 -3.88 -5.43 -7.18
C TYR A 84 -3.79 -5.27 -5.65
N THR A 85 -4.34 -4.16 -5.16
CA THR A 85 -4.41 -3.85 -3.73
C THR A 85 -5.70 -3.09 -3.45
N TYR A 86 -6.41 -3.42 -2.37
CA TYR A 86 -7.57 -2.65 -1.94
C TYR A 86 -7.18 -1.42 -1.12
N THR A 87 -8.05 -0.42 -1.13
CA THR A 87 -8.07 0.69 -0.18
C THR A 87 -9.52 0.97 0.18
N GLY A 88 -9.99 0.33 1.26
CA GLY A 88 -11.42 0.25 1.54
C GLY A 88 -12.17 -0.40 0.37
N ASP A 89 -13.17 0.31 -0.17
CA ASP A 89 -14.00 -0.18 -1.28
C ASP A 89 -13.36 0.02 -2.68
N ILE A 90 -12.19 0.65 -2.75
CA ILE A 90 -11.51 0.97 -4.01
C ILE A 90 -10.45 -0.09 -4.32
N LEU A 91 -10.38 -0.54 -5.57
CA LEU A 91 -9.30 -1.40 -6.07
C LEU A 91 -8.23 -0.55 -6.79
N ILE A 92 -7.00 -0.59 -6.29
CA ILE A 92 -5.82 -0.05 -6.97
C ILE A 92 -5.25 -1.13 -7.89
N SER A 93 -4.97 -0.76 -9.14
CA SER A 93 -4.30 -1.62 -10.12
C SER A 93 -3.06 -0.92 -10.69
N ILE A 94 -1.92 -1.60 -10.68
CA ILE A 94 -0.66 -1.11 -11.24
C ILE A 94 -0.30 -1.93 -12.48
N ASN A 95 -0.08 -1.29 -13.62
CA ASN A 95 0.27 -2.00 -14.84
C ASN A 95 1.67 -2.64 -14.74
N PRO A 96 1.82 -3.98 -14.82
CA PRO A 96 3.12 -4.65 -14.76
C PRO A 96 3.95 -4.53 -16.05
N TYR A 97 3.33 -4.11 -17.16
CA TYR A 97 3.94 -4.13 -18.51
C TYR A 97 4.51 -5.50 -18.94
N LYS A 98 4.10 -6.58 -18.25
CA LYS A 98 4.45 -7.98 -18.52
C LYS A 98 3.27 -8.88 -18.20
N ASN A 99 3.28 -10.09 -18.75
CA ASN A 99 2.31 -11.12 -18.37
C ASN A 99 2.75 -11.78 -17.06
N ILE A 100 1.88 -11.79 -16.06
CA ILE A 100 2.09 -12.50 -14.80
C ILE A 100 1.42 -13.87 -14.92
N PRO A 101 2.17 -14.98 -14.86
CA PRO A 101 1.60 -16.32 -14.93
C PRO A 101 0.56 -16.55 -13.83
N MET A 102 -0.50 -17.29 -14.15
CA MET A 102 -1.58 -17.66 -13.23
C MET A 102 -2.45 -16.51 -12.67
N LEU A 103 -2.08 -15.25 -12.89
CA LEU A 103 -2.83 -14.09 -12.35
C LEU A 103 -4.30 -14.09 -12.78
N TYR A 104 -4.62 -14.51 -14.00
CA TYR A 104 -6.00 -14.58 -14.51
C TYR A 104 -6.54 -16.00 -14.62
N ASN A 105 -5.78 -16.99 -14.19
CA ASN A 105 -6.16 -18.40 -14.26
C ASN A 105 -6.97 -18.74 -13.01
N PHE A 106 -8.22 -18.28 -12.96
CA PHE A 106 -9.15 -18.63 -11.90
C PHE A 106 -10.06 -19.77 -12.38
N PRO A 107 -9.81 -21.03 -11.96
CA PRO A 107 -10.61 -22.17 -12.40
C PRO A 107 -12.06 -22.12 -11.90
N GLU A 108 -12.34 -21.41 -10.80
CA GLU A 108 -13.67 -21.36 -10.18
C GLU A 108 -13.97 -19.94 -9.67
N LEU A 109 -14.54 -19.08 -10.51
CA LEU A 109 -15.04 -17.75 -10.11
C LEU A 109 -16.03 -17.82 -8.95
N ASP A 110 -16.78 -18.92 -8.83
CA ASP A 110 -17.72 -19.18 -7.73
C ASP A 110 -17.04 -19.40 -6.37
N SER A 111 -15.75 -19.76 -6.35
CA SER A 111 -14.96 -19.87 -5.11
C SER A 111 -14.59 -18.51 -4.54
N ILE A 112 -14.37 -17.52 -5.42
CA ILE A 112 -14.00 -16.14 -5.04
C ILE A 112 -15.14 -15.48 -4.24
N GLY A 113 -16.38 -15.80 -4.58
CA GLY A 113 -17.59 -15.30 -3.91
C GLY A 113 -17.89 -15.84 -2.52
N LYS A 114 -17.19 -16.91 -2.12
CA LYS A 114 -17.40 -17.59 -0.82
C LYS A 114 -16.34 -17.20 0.21
N LEU A 115 -15.35 -16.41 -0.18
CA LEU A 115 -14.33 -15.89 0.74
C LEU A 115 -14.92 -14.75 1.56
N ASP A 116 -14.87 -14.87 2.88
CA ASP A 116 -15.29 -13.79 3.79
C ASP A 116 -14.43 -12.52 3.57
N ASN A 117 -13.15 -12.70 3.24
CA ASN A 117 -12.24 -11.65 2.77
C ASN A 117 -11.68 -12.03 1.39
N PRO A 118 -12.25 -11.51 0.28
CA PRO A 118 -11.75 -11.81 -1.05
C PRO A 118 -10.40 -11.13 -1.28
N VAL A 119 -9.47 -11.83 -1.93
CA VAL A 119 -8.18 -11.25 -2.35
C VAL A 119 -8.38 -10.10 -3.35
N PRO A 120 -7.51 -9.09 -3.35
CA PRO A 120 -7.59 -7.96 -4.28
C PRO A 120 -7.37 -8.46 -5.71
N HIS A 121 -8.44 -8.43 -6.50
CA HIS A 121 -8.40 -8.83 -7.90
C HIS A 121 -9.62 -8.27 -8.64
N VAL A 122 -9.47 -7.97 -9.93
CA VAL A 122 -10.57 -7.45 -10.75
C VAL A 122 -11.78 -8.40 -10.79
N TYR A 123 -11.54 -9.72 -10.75
CA TYR A 123 -12.62 -10.72 -10.68
C TYR A 123 -13.37 -10.67 -9.35
N SER A 124 -12.67 -10.45 -8.23
CA SER A 124 -13.29 -10.27 -6.92
C SER A 124 -14.21 -9.05 -6.91
N THR A 125 -13.74 -7.92 -7.45
CA THR A 125 -14.53 -6.68 -7.55
C THR A 125 -15.74 -6.84 -8.47
N ALA A 126 -15.55 -7.45 -9.65
CA ALA A 126 -16.64 -7.70 -10.60
C ALA A 126 -17.70 -8.65 -10.02
N HIS A 127 -17.26 -9.71 -9.34
CA HIS A 127 -18.14 -10.67 -8.69
C HIS A 127 -18.96 -10.01 -7.57
N GLY A 128 -18.32 -9.21 -6.71
CA GLY A 128 -18.99 -8.43 -5.68
C GLY A 128 -20.07 -7.49 -6.24
N ALA A 129 -19.74 -6.75 -7.31
CA ALA A 129 -20.69 -5.86 -7.99
C ALA A 129 -21.89 -6.63 -8.58
N TYR A 130 -21.63 -7.77 -9.24
CA TYR A 130 -22.68 -8.62 -9.81
C TYR A 130 -23.65 -9.14 -8.73
N HIS A 131 -23.13 -9.65 -7.61
CA HIS A 131 -23.98 -10.12 -6.52
C HIS A 131 -24.71 -8.99 -5.78
N ALA A 132 -24.09 -7.81 -5.66
CA ALA A 132 -24.76 -6.63 -5.12
C ALA A 132 -25.97 -6.24 -5.99
N LEU A 133 -25.85 -6.31 -7.31
CA LEU A 133 -26.98 -6.08 -8.23
C LEU A 133 -28.08 -7.15 -8.08
N GLN A 134 -27.72 -8.43 -7.99
CA GLN A 134 -28.69 -9.52 -7.82
C GLN A 134 -29.46 -9.44 -6.50
N LYS A 135 -28.77 -9.14 -5.39
CA LYS A 135 -29.39 -8.96 -4.07
C LYS A 135 -30.15 -7.64 -3.95
N GLY A 136 -29.70 -6.62 -4.69
CA GLY A 136 -30.14 -5.24 -4.56
C GLY A 136 -31.44 -4.91 -5.28
N GLY A 137 -31.85 -5.64 -6.32
CA GLY A 137 -33.17 -5.49 -6.97
C GLY A 137 -33.57 -4.09 -7.47
N ASN A 138 -32.71 -3.09 -7.34
CA ASN A 138 -32.94 -1.69 -7.70
C ASN A 138 -31.60 -1.12 -8.18
N GLY A 139 -31.56 -0.70 -9.44
CA GLY A 139 -30.38 -0.10 -10.06
C GLY A 139 -29.90 1.12 -9.30
N GLY A 140 -28.74 0.99 -8.64
CA GLY A 140 -28.01 2.10 -8.03
C GLY A 140 -26.89 2.55 -8.97
N THR A 141 -27.07 3.72 -9.57
CA THR A 141 -26.03 4.44 -10.31
C THR A 141 -24.87 4.78 -9.38
N VAL A 142 -23.63 4.46 -9.77
CA VAL A 142 -22.41 4.91 -9.07
C VAL A 142 -22.31 6.43 -9.25
N ARG A 143 -22.30 7.18 -8.15
CA ARG A 143 -21.97 8.61 -8.12
C ARG A 143 -20.49 8.79 -7.81
#